data_AF-A0A2G9PX63-F1
#
_entry.id   AF-A0A2G9PX63-F1
#
_cell.length_a   1.000
_cell.length_b   1.000
_cell.length_c   1.000
_cell.angle_alpha   90.00
_cell.angle_beta   90.00
_cell.angle_gamma   90.00
#
_symmetry.space_group_name_H-M   'P 1'
#
loop_
_entity.id
_entity.type
_entity.pdbx_description
1 polymer ?
#
loop_
_entity_poly.entity_id
_entity_poly.type
_entity_poly.pdbx_seq_one_letter_code
_entity_poly.pdbx_strand_id
1 'polypeptide(L)'
;MDEEINKEMDPDYEYHKQNEYPGERIAEKKRVSDRAKANKKRTEAKVAEKGRIEVLKADNRVAQKIKINEKLMDSEIRRCNTRAREVNQSRNTTDLIMVLVGVSIIIVLLSGMAFGYTVMKQQAINQSDQIDYLNSEIVNYENNQNNQYYNPDMPMTSPINTACPNATSGPISSMMFVKSSSDSMSPTNNEMDVATDAMIAVKFNEDMDPSTINAKTFTVMQRTTPYVDDIRSLQLPGTITYNIHDRIATFKPDIRFYPNQEYGNVYTVTIGKGIKNSAGQPLQQDYIWSFTTGDLAYFTDSTTTQIN
;
A
#
# COMPACT_ATOMS: atom_id res chain seq x y z
N MET A 1 -88.74 -12.85 -9.92
CA MET A 1 -89.07 -14.10 -9.20
C MET A 1 -89.27 -13.71 -7.76
N ASP A 2 -90.32 -12.96 -7.41
CA ASP A 2 -91.74 -13.15 -7.75
C ASP A 2 -92.17 -14.59 -7.54
N GLU A 3 -92.60 -14.86 -6.31
CA GLU A 3 -93.53 -15.93 -5.96
C GLU A 3 -94.17 -15.50 -4.63
N GLU A 4 -95.10 -14.55 -4.72
CA GLU A 4 -96.54 -14.80 -4.84
C GLU A 4 -97.08 -15.50 -3.59
N ILE A 5 -97.55 -14.63 -2.70
CA ILE A 5 -98.42 -14.93 -1.57
C ILE A 5 -99.68 -15.58 -2.12
N ASN A 6 -99.92 -16.86 -1.81
CA ASN A 6 -101.28 -17.38 -1.83
C ASN A 6 -101.55 -18.27 -0.60
N LYS A 7 -102.65 -17.92 0.05
CA LYS A 7 -103.13 -18.39 1.35
C LYS A 7 -103.60 -19.85 1.27
N GLU A 8 -103.26 -20.63 2.28
CA GLU A 8 -104.22 -21.54 2.89
C GLU A 8 -104.42 -21.08 4.33
N MET A 9 -105.38 -20.18 4.52
CA MET A 9 -105.91 -19.83 5.85
C MET A 9 -106.76 -21.01 6.29
N ASP A 10 -106.21 -21.80 7.20
CA ASP A 10 -106.95 -22.77 7.99
C ASP A 10 -108.10 -22.04 8.74
N PRO A 11 -109.38 -22.35 8.45
CA PRO A 11 -110.53 -21.68 9.07
C PRO A 11 -110.63 -21.90 10.59
N ASP A 12 -109.88 -22.85 11.16
CA ASP A 12 -109.83 -23.08 12.60
C ASP A 12 -108.80 -22.19 13.33
N TYR A 13 -107.95 -21.45 12.61
CA TYR A 13 -106.92 -20.61 13.24
C TYR A 13 -107.45 -19.28 13.81
N GLU A 14 -108.69 -18.91 13.47
CA GLU A 14 -109.30 -17.64 13.88
C GLU A 14 -110.35 -17.79 15.00
N TYR A 15 -110.66 -19.01 15.45
CA TYR A 15 -111.66 -19.25 16.50
C TYR A 15 -111.11 -19.28 17.93
N HIS A 16 -109.78 -19.30 18.12
CA HIS A 16 -109.17 -19.35 19.46
C HIS A 16 -108.69 -17.99 20.02
N LYS A 17 -108.69 -16.90 19.23
CA LYS A 17 -108.21 -15.59 19.73
C LYS A 17 -109.25 -14.75 20.48
N GLN A 18 -110.54 -15.13 20.43
CA GLN A 18 -111.61 -14.36 21.08
C GLN A 18 -112.01 -14.87 22.47
N ASN A 19 -111.58 -16.06 22.88
CA ASN A 19 -111.93 -16.65 24.19
C ASN A 19 -110.75 -16.84 25.15
N GLU A 20 -109.59 -16.24 24.84
CA GLU A 20 -108.42 -16.27 25.71
C GLU A 20 -108.54 -15.17 26.78
N TYR A 21 -108.62 -15.57 28.06
CA TYR A 21 -108.83 -14.67 29.19
C TYR A 21 -107.85 -13.48 29.12
N PRO A 22 -108.30 -12.22 29.33
CA PRO A 22 -107.46 -11.03 29.20
C PRO A 22 -106.12 -11.09 29.95
N GLY A 23 -106.07 -11.81 31.08
CA GLY A 23 -104.85 -12.04 31.87
C GLY A 23 -103.78 -12.88 31.16
N GLU A 24 -104.17 -13.83 30.30
CA GLU A 24 -103.26 -14.76 29.63
C GLU A 24 -102.51 -14.08 28.48
N ARG A 25 -103.18 -13.22 27.70
CA ARG A 25 -102.52 -12.37 26.68
C ARG A 25 -101.54 -11.35 27.28
N ILE A 26 -101.85 -10.82 28.46
CA ILE A 26 -100.96 -9.89 29.18
C ILE A 26 -99.73 -10.64 29.69
N ALA A 27 -99.92 -11.85 30.24
CA ALA A 27 -98.84 -12.72 30.67
C ALA A 27 -97.92 -13.10 29.50
N GLU A 28 -98.48 -13.42 28.34
CA GLU A 28 -97.69 -13.80 27.16
C GLU A 28 -96.90 -12.63 26.57
N LYS A 29 -97.50 -11.43 26.47
CA LYS A 29 -96.77 -10.20 26.08
C LYS A 29 -95.59 -9.92 27.02
N LYS A 30 -95.77 -10.15 28.33
CA LYS A 30 -94.69 -10.01 29.32
C LYS A 30 -93.58 -11.04 29.09
N ARG A 31 -93.93 -12.31 28.87
CA ARG A 31 -92.94 -13.38 28.56
C ARG A 31 -92.15 -13.08 27.30
N VAL A 32 -92.79 -12.62 26.23
CA VAL A 32 -92.12 -12.24 24.98
C VAL A 32 -91.18 -11.06 25.19
N SER A 33 -91.62 -10.02 25.92
CA SER A 33 -90.78 -8.88 26.29
C SER A 33 -89.56 -9.32 27.12
N ASP A 34 -89.75 -10.18 28.12
CA ASP A 34 -88.67 -10.65 28.98
C ASP A 34 -87.69 -11.54 28.20
N ARG A 35 -88.19 -12.37 27.28
CA ARG A 35 -87.35 -13.15 26.35
C ARG A 35 -86.55 -12.24 25.41
N ALA A 36 -87.16 -11.17 24.88
CA ALA A 36 -86.48 -10.20 24.04
C ALA A 36 -85.35 -9.46 24.80
N LYS A 37 -85.62 -9.03 26.05
CA LYS A 37 -84.62 -8.43 26.93
C LYS A 37 -83.47 -9.40 27.25
N ALA A 38 -83.79 -10.66 27.55
CA ALA A 38 -82.78 -11.70 27.81
C ALA A 38 -81.92 -11.98 26.57
N ASN A 39 -82.52 -12.03 25.38
CA ASN A 39 -81.79 -12.22 24.12
C ASN A 39 -80.89 -11.02 23.78
N LYS A 40 -81.36 -9.79 24.02
CA LYS A 40 -80.55 -8.57 23.89
C LYS A 40 -79.32 -8.63 24.80
N LYS A 41 -79.52 -8.91 26.10
CA LYS A 41 -78.44 -9.05 27.08
C LYS A 41 -77.43 -10.15 26.70
N ARG A 42 -77.91 -11.30 26.19
CA ARG A 42 -77.04 -12.38 25.69
C ARG A 42 -76.21 -11.94 24.48
N THR A 43 -76.80 -11.15 23.59
CA THR A 43 -76.11 -10.66 22.38
C THR A 43 -75.04 -9.63 22.75
N GLU A 44 -75.37 -8.70 23.65
CA GLU A 44 -74.41 -7.73 24.20
C GLU A 44 -73.25 -8.42 24.92
N ALA A 45 -73.52 -9.47 25.71
CA ALA A 45 -72.48 -10.26 26.36
C ALA A 45 -71.55 -10.97 25.35
N LYS A 46 -72.11 -11.52 24.26
CA LYS A 46 -71.31 -12.13 23.18
C LYS A 46 -70.44 -11.11 22.45
N VAL A 47 -70.96 -9.90 22.22
CA VAL A 47 -70.20 -8.81 21.58
C VAL A 47 -69.07 -8.34 22.49
N ALA A 48 -69.34 -8.17 23.78
CA ALA A 48 -68.32 -7.82 24.77
C ALA A 48 -67.22 -8.88 24.87
N GLU A 49 -67.57 -10.17 24.89
CA GLU A 49 -66.60 -11.28 24.92
C GLU A 49 -65.73 -11.31 23.66
N LYS A 50 -66.34 -11.14 22.48
CA LYS A 50 -65.59 -11.02 21.22
C LYS A 50 -64.61 -9.83 21.27
N GLY A 51 -65.02 -8.70 21.84
CA GLY A 51 -64.16 -7.54 22.04
C GLY A 51 -62.95 -7.86 22.92
N ARG A 52 -63.15 -8.56 24.05
CA ARG A 52 -62.06 -8.99 24.95
C ARG A 52 -61.07 -9.91 24.25
N ILE A 53 -61.54 -10.85 23.45
CA ILE A 53 -60.69 -11.78 22.69
C ILE A 53 -59.84 -11.03 21.66
N GLU A 54 -60.39 -10.04 20.96
CA GLU A 54 -59.62 -9.25 19.98
C GLU A 54 -58.53 -8.41 20.65
N VAL A 55 -58.81 -7.82 21.82
CA VAL A 55 -57.78 -7.12 22.63
C VAL A 55 -56.67 -8.09 23.04
N LEU A 56 -57.01 -9.27 23.55
CA LEU A 56 -56.01 -10.28 23.94
C LEU A 56 -55.14 -10.74 22.74
N LYS A 57 -55.73 -10.85 21.55
CA LYS A 57 -54.97 -11.16 20.32
C LYS A 57 -54.03 -10.02 19.95
N ALA A 58 -54.47 -8.77 20.08
CA ALA A 58 -53.64 -7.60 19.83
C ALA A 58 -52.44 -7.54 20.79
N ASP A 59 -52.67 -7.76 22.08
CA ASP A 59 -51.62 -7.79 23.10
C ASP A 59 -50.61 -8.91 22.83
N ASN A 60 -51.09 -10.11 22.47
CA ASN A 60 -50.21 -11.22 22.08
C ASN A 60 -49.36 -10.89 20.85
N ARG A 61 -49.92 -10.21 19.83
CA ARG A 61 -49.15 -9.77 18.66
C ARG A 61 -48.06 -8.77 19.03
N VAL A 62 -48.36 -7.84 19.94
CA VAL A 62 -47.38 -6.86 20.44
C VAL A 62 -46.26 -7.57 21.21
N ALA A 63 -46.61 -8.48 22.13
CA ALA A 63 -45.63 -9.26 22.90
C ALA A 63 -44.71 -10.10 21.99
N GLN A 64 -45.26 -10.70 20.92
CA GLN A 64 -44.46 -11.43 19.93
C GLN A 64 -43.49 -10.52 19.19
N LYS A 65 -43.92 -9.33 18.78
CA LYS A 65 -43.03 -8.35 18.11
C LYS A 65 -41.89 -7.92 19.03
N ILE A 66 -42.18 -7.64 20.30
CA ILE A 66 -41.15 -7.28 21.29
C ILE A 66 -40.12 -8.39 21.41
N LYS A 67 -40.55 -9.65 21.56
CA LYS A 67 -39.66 -10.81 21.69
C LYS A 67 -38.79 -11.03 20.44
N ILE A 68 -39.33 -10.74 19.25
CA ILE A 68 -38.56 -10.80 18.00
C ILE A 68 -37.49 -9.70 17.97
N ASN A 69 -37.85 -8.47 18.36
CA ASN A 69 -36.93 -7.34 18.38
C ASN A 69 -35.79 -7.55 19.38
N GLU A 70 -36.07 -8.10 20.57
CA GLU A 70 -35.04 -8.47 21.56
C GLU A 70 -34.04 -9.48 20.96
N LYS A 71 -34.54 -10.54 20.32
CA LYS A 71 -33.69 -11.54 19.66
C LYS A 71 -32.85 -10.95 18.52
N LEU A 72 -33.43 -10.02 17.76
CA LEU A 72 -32.73 -9.34 16.68
C LEU A 72 -31.60 -8.47 17.22
N MET A 73 -31.88 -7.67 18.25
CA MET A 73 -30.90 -6.83 18.94
C MET A 73 -29.75 -7.67 19.51
N ASP A 74 -30.06 -8.79 20.17
CA ASP A 74 -29.06 -9.74 20.66
C ASP A 74 -28.17 -10.29 19.54
N SER A 75 -28.75 -10.54 18.36
CA SER A 75 -28.00 -11.03 17.19
C SER A 75 -27.05 -9.97 16.62
N GLU A 76 -27.45 -8.69 16.68
CA GLU A 76 -26.66 -7.56 16.20
C GLU A 76 -25.51 -7.27 17.16
N ILE A 77 -25.78 -7.30 18.48
CA ILE A 77 -24.74 -7.19 19.51
C ILE A 77 -23.71 -8.32 19.33
N ARG A 78 -24.14 -9.57 19.12
CA ARG A 78 -23.22 -10.68 18.85
C ARG A 78 -22.38 -10.44 17.59
N ARG A 79 -22.99 -10.01 16.48
CA ARG A 79 -22.28 -9.70 15.23
C ARG A 79 -21.25 -8.57 15.43
N CYS A 80 -21.62 -7.52 16.15
CA CYS A 80 -20.72 -6.41 16.46
C CYS A 80 -19.52 -6.87 17.28
N ASN A 81 -19.76 -7.68 18.33
CA ASN A 81 -18.69 -8.22 19.16
C ASN A 81 -17.75 -9.16 18.39
N THR A 82 -18.27 -9.97 17.46
CA THR A 82 -17.44 -10.82 16.58
C THR A 82 -16.56 -9.95 15.67
N ARG A 83 -17.12 -8.96 14.99
CA ARG A 83 -16.36 -8.03 14.13
C ARG A 83 -15.27 -7.28 14.90
N ALA A 84 -15.57 -6.83 16.12
CA ALA A 84 -14.59 -6.16 16.97
C ALA A 84 -13.40 -7.08 17.31
N ARG A 85 -13.67 -8.37 17.57
CA ARG A 85 -12.61 -9.38 17.80
C ARG A 85 -11.77 -9.62 16.55
N GLU A 86 -12.40 -9.77 15.39
CA GLU A 86 -11.70 -9.95 14.10
C GLU A 86 -10.78 -8.76 13.78
N VAL A 87 -11.27 -7.53 13.96
CA VAL A 87 -10.46 -6.32 13.79
C VAL A 87 -9.30 -6.27 14.77
N ASN A 88 -9.52 -6.59 16.05
CA ASN A 88 -8.45 -6.57 17.05
C ASN A 88 -7.38 -7.65 16.80
N GLN A 89 -7.80 -8.84 16.35
CA GLN A 89 -6.88 -9.91 15.97
C GLN A 89 -6.06 -9.53 14.74
N SER A 90 -6.69 -8.91 13.73
CA SER A 90 -5.99 -8.39 12.55
C SER A 90 -4.93 -7.36 12.94
N ARG A 91 -5.25 -6.40 13.82
CA ARG A 91 -4.29 -5.38 14.28
C ARG A 91 -3.09 -6.00 14.97
N ASN A 92 -3.30 -6.91 15.91
CA ASN A 92 -2.20 -7.61 16.60
C ASN A 92 -1.33 -8.42 15.63
N THR A 93 -1.91 -9.07 14.61
CA THR A 93 -1.12 -9.81 13.61
C THR A 93 -0.33 -8.87 12.70
N THR A 94 -0.92 -7.74 12.27
CA THR A 94 -0.22 -6.75 11.46
C THR A 94 0.93 -6.12 12.25
N ASP A 95 0.71 -5.76 13.51
CA ASP A 95 1.76 -5.19 14.37
C ASP A 95 2.91 -6.18 14.59
N LEU A 96 2.61 -7.46 14.84
CA LEU A 96 3.63 -8.51 14.99
C LEU A 96 4.43 -8.72 13.69
N ILE A 97 3.76 -8.78 12.53
CA ILE A 97 4.42 -8.91 11.23
C ILE A 97 5.31 -7.70 10.96
N MET A 98 4.84 -6.49 11.26
CA MET A 98 5.59 -5.25 11.07
C MET A 98 6.86 -5.22 11.94
N VAL A 99 6.77 -5.67 13.19
CA VAL A 99 7.93 -5.82 14.09
C VAL A 99 8.91 -6.86 13.55
N LEU A 100 8.43 -8.05 13.14
CA LEU A 100 9.28 -9.11 12.62
C LEU A 100 9.99 -8.71 11.32
N VAL A 101 9.30 -8.03 10.40
CA VAL A 101 9.90 -7.52 9.17
C VAL A 101 10.92 -6.43 9.47
N GLY A 102 10.62 -5.51 10.40
CA GLY A 102 11.58 -4.49 10.85
C GLY A 102 12.86 -5.10 11.40
N VAL A 103 12.76 -6.10 12.30
CA VAL A 103 13.90 -6.83 12.84
C VAL A 103 14.69 -7.56 11.74
N SER A 104 14.00 -8.19 10.80
CA SER A 104 14.64 -8.90 9.67
C SER A 104 15.44 -7.95 8.77
N ILE A 105 14.88 -6.77 8.46
CA ILE A 105 15.56 -5.74 7.67
C ILE A 105 16.83 -5.25 8.40
N ILE A 106 16.75 -5.01 9.72
CA ILE A 106 17.91 -4.60 10.53
C ILE A 106 19.01 -5.66 10.48
N ILE A 107 18.67 -6.95 10.58
CA ILE A 107 19.64 -8.06 10.48
C ILE A 107 20.31 -8.08 9.09
N VAL A 108 19.53 -7.87 8.01
CA VAL A 108 20.08 -7.81 6.64
C VAL A 108 21.00 -6.60 6.47
N LEU A 109 20.65 -5.43 7.01
CA LEU A 109 21.50 -4.24 6.97
C LEU A 109 22.80 -4.44 7.75
N LEU A 110 22.74 -5.00 8.96
CA LEU A 110 23.92 -5.27 9.79
C LEU A 110 24.84 -6.30 9.14
N SER A 111 24.28 -7.36 8.54
CA SER A 111 25.07 -8.36 7.81
C SER A 111 25.69 -7.80 6.52
N GLY A 112 24.95 -6.95 5.79
CA GLY A 112 25.48 -6.21 4.64
C GLY A 112 26.61 -5.26 5.01
N MET A 113 26.49 -4.53 6.12
CA MET A 113 27.56 -3.68 6.65
C MET A 113 28.78 -4.49 7.06
N ALA A 114 28.60 -5.65 7.70
CA ALA A 114 29.69 -6.54 8.06
C ALA A 114 30.43 -7.08 6.82
N PHE A 115 29.70 -7.46 5.78
CA PHE A 115 30.29 -7.89 4.51
C PHE A 115 30.99 -6.73 3.78
N GLY A 116 30.41 -5.54 3.75
CA GLY A 116 31.06 -4.34 3.20
C GLY A 116 32.35 -4.00 3.95
N TYR A 117 32.33 -4.11 5.29
CA TYR A 117 33.51 -3.90 6.12
C TYR A 117 34.62 -4.92 5.84
N THR A 118 34.29 -6.21 5.66
CA THR A 118 35.30 -7.22 5.32
C THR A 118 35.89 -7.01 3.93
N VAL A 119 35.07 -6.61 2.94
CA VAL A 119 35.55 -6.27 1.59
C VAL A 119 36.46 -5.05 1.62
N MET A 120 36.07 -3.96 2.30
CA MET A 120 36.92 -2.77 2.44
C MET A 120 38.23 -3.08 3.17
N LYS A 121 38.17 -3.88 4.23
CA LYS A 121 39.36 -4.34 4.96
C LYS A 121 40.29 -5.18 4.06
N GLN A 122 39.74 -6.09 3.27
CA GLN A 122 40.53 -6.90 2.33
C GLN A 122 41.16 -6.05 1.23
N GLN A 123 40.43 -5.05 0.71
CA GLN A 123 40.96 -4.13 -0.28
C GLN A 123 42.12 -3.28 0.27
N ALA A 124 42.02 -2.83 1.52
CA ALA A 124 43.11 -2.12 2.20
C ALA A 124 44.36 -3.02 2.38
N ILE A 125 44.17 -4.30 2.71
CA ILE A 125 45.28 -5.29 2.79
C ILE A 125 45.94 -5.45 1.42
N ASN A 126 45.14 -5.68 0.36
CA ASN A 126 45.68 -5.86 -0.99
C ASN A 126 46.46 -4.63 -1.49
N GLN A 127 46.02 -3.41 -1.13
CA GLN A 127 46.75 -2.18 -1.44
C GLN A 127 48.08 -2.09 -0.66
N SER A 128 48.10 -2.50 0.60
CA SER A 128 49.33 -2.58 1.40
C SER A 128 50.33 -3.55 0.79
N ASP A 129 49.89 -4.76 0.40
CA ASP A 129 50.74 -5.77 -0.25
C ASP A 129 51.32 -5.25 -1.57
N GLN A 130 50.53 -4.49 -2.34
CA GLN A 130 50.98 -3.87 -3.58
C GLN A 130 52.05 -2.77 -3.33
N ILE A 131 51.90 -1.99 -2.26
CA ILE A 131 52.89 -0.99 -1.85
C ILE A 131 54.19 -1.67 -1.43
N ASP A 132 54.13 -2.75 -0.64
CA ASP A 132 55.31 -3.49 -0.20
C ASP A 132 56.05 -4.13 -1.38
N TYR A 133 55.30 -4.69 -2.34
CA TYR A 133 55.87 -5.19 -3.60
C TYR A 133 56.60 -4.09 -4.37
N LEU A 134 55.96 -2.94 -4.60
CA LEU A 134 56.58 -1.80 -5.31
C LEU A 134 57.81 -1.27 -4.58
N ASN A 135 57.77 -1.16 -3.25
CA ASN A 135 58.93 -0.75 -2.44
C ASN A 135 60.09 -1.74 -2.58
N SER A 136 59.82 -3.04 -2.62
CA SER A 136 60.86 -4.06 -2.84
C SER A 136 61.48 -3.97 -4.23
N GLU A 137 60.69 -3.62 -5.24
CA GLU A 137 61.16 -3.43 -6.61
C GLU A 137 62.04 -2.18 -6.72
N ILE A 138 61.64 -1.06 -6.10
CA ILE A 138 62.43 0.18 -6.01
C ILE A 138 63.79 -0.08 -5.38
N VAL A 139 63.83 -0.78 -4.23
CA VAL A 139 65.09 -1.13 -3.54
C VAL A 139 65.99 -2.01 -4.43
N ASN A 140 65.42 -2.94 -5.19
CA ASN A 140 66.18 -3.75 -6.14
C ASN A 140 66.73 -2.94 -7.32
N TYR A 141 65.96 -1.98 -7.85
CA TYR A 141 66.45 -1.05 -8.88
C TYR A 141 67.58 -0.16 -8.35
N GLU A 142 67.45 0.42 -7.15
CA GLU A 142 68.50 1.24 -6.52
C GLU A 142 69.78 0.45 -6.27
N ASN A 143 69.66 -0.79 -5.78
CA ASN A 143 70.81 -1.67 -5.58
C ASN A 143 71.48 -2.06 -6.91
N ASN A 144 70.73 -2.32 -7.98
CA ASN A 144 71.30 -2.61 -9.29
C ASN A 144 71.98 -1.40 -9.94
N GLN A 145 71.44 -0.19 -9.77
CA GLN A 145 72.08 1.05 -10.23
C GLN A 145 73.40 1.31 -9.49
N ASN A 146 73.43 1.11 -8.16
CA ASN A 146 74.64 1.27 -7.37
C ASN A 146 75.71 0.20 -7.68
N ASN A 147 75.31 -1.01 -8.08
CA ASN A 147 76.24 -2.09 -8.42
C ASN A 147 76.80 -2.03 -9.85
N GLN A 148 76.26 -1.16 -10.72
CA GLN A 148 76.83 -0.89 -12.05
C GLN A 148 77.88 0.23 -12.08
N TYR A 149 78.13 0.94 -10.97
CA TYR A 149 79.01 2.11 -10.95
C TYR A 149 80.34 1.93 -10.19
N TYR A 150 80.67 0.73 -9.70
CA TYR A 150 81.95 0.48 -9.03
C TYR A 150 82.89 -0.39 -9.85
N ASN A 151 83.55 0.23 -10.82
CA ASN A 151 84.81 -0.26 -11.40
C ASN A 151 85.91 0.73 -10.98
N PRO A 152 86.89 0.35 -10.13
CA PRO A 152 87.83 1.30 -9.54
C PRO A 152 88.89 1.89 -10.51
N ASP A 153 88.88 1.53 -11.80
CA ASP A 153 90.03 1.78 -12.70
C ASP A 153 89.73 2.61 -13.99
N MET A 154 88.82 3.60 -14.01
CA MET A 154 88.70 4.49 -15.19
C MET A 154 88.71 6.00 -14.89
N PRO A 155 89.44 6.81 -15.68
CA PRO A 155 89.55 8.24 -15.48
C PRO A 155 88.30 8.99 -15.95
N MET A 156 87.92 9.99 -15.18
CA MET A 156 86.80 10.91 -15.44
C MET A 156 86.96 11.61 -16.80
N THR A 157 86.04 11.37 -17.74
CA THR A 157 85.82 12.27 -18.88
C THR A 157 84.33 12.50 -19.13
N SER A 158 83.96 13.79 -19.10
CA SER A 158 82.82 14.51 -19.71
C SER A 158 81.37 13.96 -19.68
N PRO A 159 80.36 14.86 -19.61
CA PRO A 159 78.96 14.47 -19.40
C PRO A 159 78.32 13.99 -20.70
N ILE A 160 77.82 12.76 -20.72
CA ILE A 160 76.96 12.26 -21.79
C ILE A 160 75.51 12.60 -21.45
N ASN A 161 74.99 13.65 -22.11
CA ASN A 161 73.56 13.81 -22.35
C ASN A 161 73.08 12.58 -23.14
N THR A 162 72.51 11.60 -22.46
CA THR A 162 71.78 10.51 -23.12
C THR A 162 70.30 10.71 -22.83
N ALA A 163 69.58 11.16 -23.85
CA ALA A 163 68.13 11.21 -23.84
C ALA A 163 67.57 9.83 -23.47
N CYS A 164 66.66 9.78 -22.51
CA CYS A 164 65.88 8.57 -22.25
C CYS A 164 65.11 8.20 -23.54
N PRO A 165 65.21 6.97 -24.05
CA PRO A 165 64.30 6.51 -25.08
C PRO A 165 62.89 6.48 -24.48
N ASN A 166 61.93 7.08 -25.20
CA ASN A 166 60.51 7.08 -24.91
C ASN A 166 60.06 5.76 -24.27
N ALA A 167 59.81 5.79 -22.96
CA ALA A 167 58.78 4.95 -22.40
C ALA A 167 57.47 5.48 -22.97
N THR A 168 57.05 4.95 -24.12
CA THR A 168 55.64 4.98 -24.51
C THR A 168 54.90 4.24 -23.41
N SER A 169 54.42 5.00 -22.42
CA SER A 169 53.24 4.63 -21.67
C SER A 169 52.16 4.34 -22.71
N GLY A 170 51.94 3.05 -22.99
CA GLY A 170 50.66 2.65 -23.54
C GLY A 170 49.57 3.26 -22.66
N PRO A 171 48.43 3.69 -23.23
CA PRO A 171 47.38 4.29 -22.43
C PRO A 171 47.04 3.30 -21.32
N ILE A 172 47.28 3.72 -20.07
CA ILE A 172 46.64 3.11 -18.91
C ILE A 172 45.17 3.09 -19.29
N SER A 173 44.61 1.90 -19.56
CA SER A 173 43.23 1.75 -19.99
C SER A 173 42.39 2.50 -18.99
N SER A 174 41.85 3.65 -19.42
CA SER A 174 40.98 4.47 -18.60
C SER A 174 39.89 3.54 -18.09
N MET A 175 39.81 3.41 -16.78
CA MET A 175 38.82 2.55 -16.16
C MET A 175 37.45 3.17 -16.44
N MET A 176 36.50 2.37 -16.93
CA MET A 176 35.15 2.83 -17.23
C MET A 176 34.36 3.04 -15.93
N PHE A 177 33.85 4.25 -15.70
CA PHE A 177 33.07 4.58 -14.50
C PHE A 177 32.02 5.67 -14.76
N VAL A 178 30.96 5.67 -13.96
CA VAL A 178 30.10 6.85 -13.82
C VAL A 178 30.91 7.90 -13.08
N LYS A 179 31.07 9.10 -13.65
CA LYS A 179 31.83 10.19 -13.03
C LYS A 179 31.28 10.37 -11.60
N SER A 180 32.11 10.38 -10.57
CA SER A 180 31.65 10.58 -9.20
C SER A 180 31.90 12.03 -8.80
N SER A 181 30.96 12.91 -9.14
CA SER A 181 30.97 14.33 -8.75
C SER A 181 29.52 14.78 -8.56
N SER A 182 29.27 15.82 -7.77
CA SER A 182 27.91 16.38 -7.60
C SER A 182 27.19 16.68 -8.93
N ASP A 183 27.94 16.93 -10.01
CA ASP A 183 27.35 17.32 -11.31
C ASP A 183 27.19 16.15 -12.29
N SER A 184 27.51 14.92 -11.88
CA SER A 184 27.46 13.76 -12.77
C SER A 184 26.14 13.01 -12.73
N MET A 185 25.32 13.26 -11.72
CA MET A 185 24.01 12.65 -11.55
C MET A 185 23.03 13.72 -11.09
N SER A 186 21.81 13.68 -11.61
CA SER A 186 20.72 14.54 -11.17
C SER A 186 19.45 13.69 -11.12
N PRO A 187 18.72 13.63 -10.01
CA PRO A 187 19.11 14.10 -8.69
C PRO A 187 20.42 13.48 -8.19
N THR A 188 21.14 14.24 -7.37
CA THR A 188 22.36 13.83 -6.70
C THR A 188 22.10 12.79 -5.61
N ASN A 189 23.17 12.11 -5.18
CA ASN A 189 23.05 11.12 -4.12
C ASN A 189 22.58 11.77 -2.82
N ASN A 190 21.47 11.25 -2.29
CA ASN A 190 20.72 11.73 -1.14
C ASN A 190 20.14 13.14 -1.30
N GLU A 191 19.89 13.58 -2.53
CA GLU A 191 19.16 14.83 -2.76
C GLU A 191 17.77 14.76 -2.14
N MET A 192 17.38 15.82 -1.45
CA MET A 192 16.06 15.99 -0.86
C MET A 192 15.27 17.01 -1.67
N ASP A 193 13.96 17.06 -1.43
CA ASP A 193 13.06 18.04 -2.05
C ASP A 193 13.04 18.02 -3.59
N VAL A 194 13.34 16.87 -4.18
CA VAL A 194 13.32 16.68 -5.63
C VAL A 194 11.91 16.90 -6.17
N ALA A 195 11.79 17.64 -7.27
CA ALA A 195 10.51 17.87 -7.93
C ALA A 195 9.89 16.54 -8.40
N THR A 196 8.56 16.42 -8.27
CA THR A 196 7.85 15.17 -8.62
C THR A 196 7.87 14.85 -10.12
N ASP A 197 8.20 15.82 -10.96
CA ASP A 197 8.39 15.69 -12.40
C ASP A 197 9.86 15.73 -12.85
N ALA A 198 10.80 15.60 -11.91
CA ALA A 198 12.21 15.59 -12.20
C ALA A 198 12.59 14.45 -13.16
N MET A 199 13.49 14.77 -14.09
CA MET A 199 14.19 13.77 -14.89
C MET A 199 15.41 13.26 -14.12
N ILE A 200 15.79 12.00 -14.37
CA ILE A 200 17.03 11.46 -13.81
C ILE A 200 18.09 11.44 -14.91
N ALA A 201 19.25 12.04 -14.67
CA ALA A 201 20.37 12.09 -15.58
C ALA A 201 21.62 11.48 -14.94
N VAL A 202 22.43 10.79 -15.75
CA VAL A 202 23.74 10.27 -15.36
C VAL A 202 24.78 10.51 -16.47
N LYS A 203 25.96 10.98 -16.08
CA LYS A 203 27.07 11.30 -16.98
C LYS A 203 28.21 10.27 -16.87
N PHE A 204 28.56 9.69 -18.00
CA PHE A 204 29.66 8.73 -18.12
C PHE A 204 30.99 9.44 -18.43
N ASN A 205 32.10 8.79 -18.05
CA ASN A 205 33.44 9.27 -18.36
C ASN A 205 33.87 8.98 -19.81
N GLU A 206 33.20 8.05 -20.48
CA GLU A 206 33.51 7.55 -21.83
C GLU A 206 32.24 7.40 -22.69
N ASP A 207 32.43 7.26 -24.00
CA ASP A 207 31.34 7.06 -24.95
C ASP A 207 30.76 5.64 -24.81
N MET A 208 29.45 5.54 -24.67
CA MET A 208 28.75 4.33 -24.28
C MET A 208 28.07 3.66 -25.46
N ASP A 209 27.92 2.33 -25.42
CA ASP A 209 27.05 1.61 -26.36
C ASP A 209 25.58 1.84 -25.97
N PRO A 210 24.80 2.61 -26.76
CA PRO A 210 23.42 2.95 -26.42
C PRO A 210 22.51 1.73 -26.32
N SER A 211 22.82 0.62 -27.01
CA SER A 211 22.02 -0.60 -26.96
C SER A 211 22.06 -1.28 -25.59
N THR A 212 23.11 -1.01 -24.81
CA THR A 212 23.29 -1.55 -23.46
C THR A 212 22.66 -0.68 -22.37
N ILE A 213 22.20 0.53 -22.71
CA ILE A 213 21.51 1.47 -21.80
C ILE A 213 20.01 1.33 -22.03
N ASN A 214 19.35 0.52 -21.19
CA ASN A 214 17.93 0.19 -21.35
C ASN A 214 17.28 -0.09 -19.99
N ALA A 215 15.98 -0.42 -20.00
CA ALA A 215 15.18 -0.59 -18.78
C ALA A 215 15.64 -1.74 -17.84
N LYS A 216 16.58 -2.58 -18.26
CA LYS A 216 17.21 -3.61 -17.39
C LYS A 216 18.46 -3.11 -16.69
N THR A 217 19.14 -2.12 -17.28
CA THR A 217 20.45 -1.64 -16.83
C THR A 217 20.42 -0.23 -16.26
N PHE A 218 19.38 0.55 -16.55
CA PHE A 218 19.06 1.80 -15.87
C PHE A 218 17.67 1.64 -15.26
N THR A 219 17.62 1.41 -13.95
CA THR A 219 16.37 1.19 -13.21
C THR A 219 16.15 2.25 -12.14
N VAL A 220 14.88 2.53 -11.87
CA VAL A 220 14.45 3.43 -10.80
C VAL A 220 13.41 2.68 -9.98
N MET A 221 13.71 2.48 -8.70
CA MET A 221 12.90 1.75 -7.75
C MET A 221 12.33 2.71 -6.72
N GLN A 222 11.00 2.73 -6.56
CA GLN A 222 10.38 3.36 -5.41
C GLN A 222 10.39 2.36 -4.25
N ARG A 223 10.90 2.78 -3.10
CA ARG A 223 10.68 2.06 -1.84
C ARG A 223 9.23 2.31 -1.40
N THR A 224 8.40 1.28 -1.44
CA THR A 224 7.00 1.38 -1.00
C THR A 224 6.93 1.18 0.51
N THR A 225 6.08 1.97 1.16
CA THR A 225 5.78 1.80 2.57
C THR A 225 4.88 0.56 2.75
N PRO A 226 4.82 -0.04 3.94
CA PRO A 226 3.99 -1.22 4.19
C PRO A 226 2.48 -1.01 4.03
N TYR A 227 2.05 0.21 3.65
CA TYR A 227 0.65 0.58 3.44
C TYR A 227 0.05 0.00 2.14
N VAL A 228 0.89 -0.46 1.21
CA VAL A 228 0.44 -1.07 -0.06
C VAL A 228 0.82 -2.57 -0.07
N ASP A 229 -0.15 -3.42 0.22
CA ASP A 229 -0.22 -4.87 -0.01
C ASP A 229 1.14 -5.59 -0.24
N ASP A 230 1.92 -5.84 0.83
CA ASP A 230 3.17 -6.62 0.84
C ASP A 230 4.30 -6.23 -0.14
N ILE A 231 4.10 -5.25 -1.02
CA ILE A 231 5.12 -4.76 -1.96
C ILE A 231 6.08 -3.88 -1.16
N ARG A 232 7.36 -4.25 -1.14
CA ARG A 232 8.44 -3.51 -0.45
C ARG A 232 9.17 -2.52 -1.37
N SER A 233 9.05 -2.71 -2.67
CA SER A 233 9.62 -1.84 -3.69
C SER A 233 8.94 -2.04 -5.04
N LEU A 234 8.74 -0.96 -5.79
CA LEU A 234 8.12 -0.97 -7.11
C LEU A 234 9.08 -0.35 -8.14
N GLN A 235 9.33 -1.03 -9.25
CA GLN A 235 10.08 -0.44 -10.36
C GLN A 235 9.19 0.54 -11.12
N LEU A 236 9.69 1.76 -11.35
CA LEU A 236 8.97 2.76 -12.11
C LEU A 236 9.22 2.57 -13.61
N PRO A 237 8.17 2.59 -14.44
CA PRO A 237 8.33 2.66 -15.87
C PRO A 237 8.80 4.06 -16.30
N GLY A 238 9.56 4.11 -17.38
CA GLY A 238 10.05 5.36 -17.96
C GLY A 238 10.77 5.17 -19.28
N THR A 239 10.92 6.29 -19.98
CA THR A 239 11.65 6.36 -21.24
C THR A 239 13.12 6.68 -20.97
N ILE A 240 14.01 5.87 -21.54
CA ILE A 240 15.47 6.06 -21.41
C ILE A 240 16.04 6.58 -22.74
N THR A 241 16.83 7.63 -22.68
CA THR A 241 17.55 8.21 -23.82
C THR A 241 19.02 8.36 -23.49
N TYR A 242 19.90 8.25 -24.48
CA TYR A 242 21.34 8.52 -24.31
C TYR A 242 21.84 9.50 -25.37
N ASN A 243 22.49 10.58 -24.93
CA ASN A 243 23.18 11.53 -25.77
C ASN A 243 24.68 11.22 -25.74
N ILE A 244 25.21 10.75 -26.87
CA ILE A 244 26.60 10.35 -27.02
C ILE A 244 27.58 11.53 -26.90
N HIS A 245 27.21 12.73 -27.36
CA HIS A 245 28.08 13.90 -27.33
C HIS A 245 28.35 14.39 -25.91
N ASP A 246 27.29 14.42 -25.10
CA ASP A 246 27.38 14.85 -23.69
C ASP A 246 27.75 13.71 -22.75
N ARG A 247 27.68 12.46 -23.26
CA ARG A 247 27.77 11.20 -22.50
C ARG A 247 26.75 11.13 -21.38
N ILE A 248 25.52 11.60 -21.64
CA ILE A 248 24.45 11.66 -20.64
C ILE A 248 23.35 10.66 -21.01
N ALA A 249 23.05 9.74 -20.10
CA ALA A 249 21.80 8.98 -20.15
C ALA A 249 20.75 9.67 -19.28
N THR A 250 19.52 9.70 -19.77
CA THR A 250 18.37 10.31 -19.10
C THR A 250 17.24 9.30 -18.99
N PHE A 251 16.66 9.19 -17.80
CA PHE A 251 15.41 8.49 -17.53
C PHE A 251 14.32 9.53 -17.30
N LYS A 252 13.27 9.47 -18.12
CA LYS A 252 12.04 10.24 -17.96
C LYS A 252 10.97 9.30 -17.39
N PRO A 253 10.50 9.52 -16.16
CA PRO A 253 9.41 8.73 -15.60
C PRO A 253 8.13 8.86 -16.46
N ASP A 254 7.44 7.74 -16.72
CA ASP A 254 6.14 7.77 -17.40
C ASP A 254 5.04 8.27 -16.46
N ILE A 255 5.22 8.02 -15.17
CA ILE A 255 4.38 8.48 -14.07
C ILE A 255 5.25 9.34 -13.15
N ARG A 256 4.73 10.52 -12.76
CA ARG A 256 5.40 11.41 -11.81
C ARG A 256 5.73 10.70 -10.50
N PHE A 257 6.83 11.08 -9.88
CA PHE A 257 7.14 10.63 -8.53
C PHE A 257 6.05 11.07 -7.56
N TYR A 258 5.83 10.25 -6.54
CA TYR A 258 4.91 10.59 -5.47
C TYR A 258 5.56 11.66 -4.58
N PRO A 259 4.82 12.71 -4.20
CA PRO A 259 5.27 13.70 -3.24
C PRO A 259 5.62 13.01 -1.91
N ASN A 260 6.52 13.62 -1.16
CA ASN A 260 6.89 13.09 0.14
C ASN A 260 5.67 13.04 1.07
N GLN A 261 5.50 11.90 1.74
CA GLN A 261 4.46 11.66 2.74
C GLN A 261 5.14 11.30 4.06
N GLU A 262 4.35 11.11 5.13
CA GLU A 262 4.80 10.89 6.51
C GLU A 262 5.92 9.83 6.70
N TYR A 263 6.10 8.90 5.75
CA TYR A 263 7.11 7.83 5.81
C TYR A 263 8.25 7.92 4.78
N GLY A 264 8.37 8.99 4.00
CA GLY A 264 9.49 9.17 3.08
C GLY A 264 9.36 8.36 1.78
N ASN A 265 9.02 9.00 0.65
CA ASN A 265 9.12 8.36 -0.66
C ASN A 265 10.60 8.36 -1.11
N VAL A 266 11.28 7.23 -0.91
CA VAL A 266 12.68 7.05 -1.31
C VAL A 266 12.73 6.40 -2.68
N TYR A 267 13.45 7.02 -3.60
CA TYR A 267 13.71 6.51 -4.93
C TYR A 267 15.16 6.09 -5.04
N THR A 268 15.39 4.84 -5.44
CA THR A 268 16.72 4.27 -5.65
C THR A 268 16.96 4.11 -7.14
N VAL A 269 18.05 4.69 -7.64
CA VAL A 269 18.49 4.55 -9.02
C VAL A 269 19.61 3.52 -9.08
N THR A 270 19.58 2.65 -10.09
CA THR A 270 20.67 1.70 -10.35
C THR A 270 21.11 1.80 -11.80
N ILE A 271 22.41 2.03 -11.97
CA ILE A 271 23.12 1.96 -13.25
C ILE A 271 23.96 0.68 -13.18
N GLY A 272 23.44 -0.36 -13.83
CA GLY A 272 23.95 -1.72 -13.71
C GLY A 272 25.21 -1.96 -14.51
N LYS A 273 26.07 -2.84 -14.01
CA LYS A 273 27.36 -3.21 -14.60
C LYS A 273 27.29 -3.80 -16.01
N GLY A 274 26.09 -4.18 -16.45
CA GLY A 274 25.84 -4.67 -17.80
C GLY A 274 25.96 -3.61 -18.90
N ILE A 275 25.99 -2.32 -18.54
CA ILE A 275 26.23 -1.23 -19.49
C ILE A 275 27.68 -1.27 -19.96
N LYS A 276 27.89 -1.10 -21.26
CA LYS A 276 29.21 -1.17 -21.90
C LYS A 276 29.60 0.13 -22.57
N ASN A 277 30.91 0.40 -22.62
CA ASN A 277 31.45 1.45 -23.48
C ASN A 277 31.43 1.03 -24.96
N SER A 278 31.78 1.95 -25.86
CA SER A 278 31.83 1.70 -27.30
C SER A 278 32.86 0.62 -27.71
N ALA A 279 33.80 0.29 -26.81
CA ALA A 279 34.77 -0.79 -26.99
C ALA A 279 34.26 -2.15 -26.43
N GLY A 280 33.03 -2.21 -25.91
CA GLY A 280 32.42 -3.42 -25.36
C GLY A 280 32.84 -3.79 -23.94
N GLN A 281 33.61 -2.93 -23.26
CA GLN A 281 34.00 -3.13 -21.87
C GLN A 281 32.82 -2.75 -20.95
N PRO A 282 32.45 -3.58 -19.96
CA PRO A 282 31.39 -3.24 -19.00
C PRO A 282 31.89 -2.28 -17.92
N LEU A 283 30.95 -1.63 -17.22
CA LEU A 283 31.25 -0.94 -15.96
C LEU A 283 31.84 -1.92 -14.93
N GLN A 284 32.71 -1.42 -14.06
CA GLN A 284 33.35 -2.26 -13.04
C GLN A 284 32.38 -2.81 -11.99
N GLN A 285 31.36 -2.02 -11.65
CA GLN A 285 30.35 -2.35 -10.65
C GLN A 285 29.05 -1.60 -10.93
N ASP A 286 27.99 -1.96 -10.20
CA ASP A 286 26.75 -1.20 -10.22
C ASP A 286 26.96 0.16 -9.52
N TYR A 287 26.34 1.20 -10.05
CA TYR A 287 26.25 2.52 -9.41
C TYR A 287 24.84 2.72 -8.88
N ILE A 288 24.75 2.86 -7.57
CA ILE A 288 23.48 2.92 -6.86
C ILE A 288 23.47 4.18 -6.00
N TRP A 289 22.42 4.97 -6.13
CA TRP A 289 22.17 6.14 -5.29
C TRP A 289 20.67 6.30 -5.03
N SER A 290 20.32 7.15 -4.07
CA SER A 290 18.92 7.44 -3.75
C SER A 290 18.65 8.93 -3.65
N PHE A 291 17.39 9.32 -3.78
CA PHE A 291 16.89 10.67 -3.52
C PHE A 291 15.46 10.62 -2.94
N THR A 292 14.99 11.73 -2.39
CA THR A 292 13.60 11.91 -1.93
C THR A 292 12.97 13.10 -2.62
N THR A 293 11.68 13.00 -2.90
CA THR A 293 10.89 14.12 -3.42
C THR A 293 10.58 15.13 -2.32
N GLY A 294 10.13 16.33 -2.71
CA GLY A 294 9.56 17.30 -1.76
C GLY A 294 8.15 16.95 -1.33
N ASP A 295 7.69 17.58 -0.24
CA ASP A 295 6.33 17.46 0.26
C ASP A 295 5.30 17.91 -0.79
N LEU A 296 4.08 17.37 -0.70
CA LEU A 296 2.96 17.93 -1.44
C LEU A 296 2.78 19.37 -0.93
N ALA A 297 2.82 20.37 -1.82
CA ALA A 297 2.39 21.72 -1.45
C ALA A 297 0.92 21.62 -1.02
N TYR A 298 0.68 21.59 0.29
CA TYR A 298 -0.66 21.80 0.82
C TYR A 298 -1.01 23.22 0.39
N PHE A 299 -1.90 23.35 -0.60
CA PHE A 299 -2.63 24.58 -0.78
C PHE A 299 -3.45 24.76 0.50
N THR A 300 -2.92 25.48 1.48
CA THR A 300 -3.72 26.12 2.49
C THR A 300 -4.44 27.27 1.79
N ASP A 301 -5.50 26.92 1.05
CA ASP A 301 -6.47 27.92 0.65
C ASP A 301 -7.03 28.52 1.93
N SER A 302 -6.45 29.66 2.33
CA SER A 302 -6.83 30.42 3.50
C SER A 302 -8.10 31.20 3.15
N THR A 303 -9.18 30.47 2.90
CA THR A 303 -10.52 31.06 2.84
C THR A 303 -11.17 30.89 4.21
N THR A 304 -10.68 31.63 5.20
CA THR A 304 -11.44 31.87 6.43
C THR A 304 -12.58 32.82 6.10
N THR A 305 -13.73 32.30 5.72
CA THR A 305 -14.97 33.07 5.76
C THR A 305 -15.37 33.21 7.23
N GLN A 306 -15.08 34.37 7.82
CA GLN A 306 -15.71 34.78 9.07
C GLN A 306 -17.21 34.93 8.83
N ILE A 307 -17.99 34.12 9.54
CA ILE A 307 -19.41 34.35 9.77
C ILE A 307 -19.53 35.19 11.03
N ASN A 308 -19.91 36.46 10.85
CA ASN A 308 -20.54 37.28 11.88
C ASN A 308 -21.99 36.83 12.06
#